data_AF-A0A1M3MD01-F1
#
_entry.id   AF-A0A1M3MD01-F1
#
_cell.length_a   1.000
_cell.length_b   1.000
_cell.length_c   1.000
_cell.angle_alpha   90.00
_cell.angle_beta   90.00
_cell.angle_gamma   90.00
#
_symmetry.space_group_name_H-M   'P 1'
#
loop_
_entity.id
_entity.type
_entity.pdbx_description
1 polymer ?
#
loop_
_entity_poly.entity_id
_entity_poly.type
_entity_poly.pdbx_seq_one_letter_code
_entity_poly.pdbx_strand_id
1 'polypeptide(L)'
;MKKIVILAVIALVSFSASAMELSEYKVFYKLNESSTFNALVRYLNANEDQADQLNYIFDLTERKLNYANKKQSTVAAEKAMMFNLGNAKSILSQDQYRKYLIVLNVSRFSEYDTLAELK
;
A
#
# COMPACT_ATOMS: atom_id res chain seq x y z
N MET A 1 -17.32 -32.34 -11.79
CA MET A 1 -16.00 -31.75 -12.13
C MET A 1 -16.13 -30.22 -12.06
N LYS A 2 -15.69 -29.61 -10.96
CA LYS A 2 -15.79 -28.16 -10.75
C LYS A 2 -14.58 -27.50 -11.41
N LYS A 3 -14.82 -26.71 -12.45
CA LYS A 3 -13.80 -25.98 -13.21
C LYS A 3 -13.16 -24.94 -12.28
N ILE A 4 -11.92 -25.15 -11.90
CA ILE A 4 -11.11 -24.14 -11.20
C ILE A 4 -10.75 -23.11 -12.25
N VAL A 5 -11.42 -21.95 -12.20
CA VAL A 5 -11.07 -20.80 -13.01
C VAL A 5 -9.82 -20.19 -12.39
N ILE A 6 -8.66 -20.53 -12.94
CA ILE A 6 -7.39 -19.86 -12.65
C ILE A 6 -7.44 -18.51 -13.37
N LEU A 7 -7.85 -17.46 -12.65
CA LEU A 7 -7.66 -16.07 -13.05
C LEU A 7 -6.23 -15.65 -12.65
N ALA A 8 -5.24 -16.07 -13.43
CA ALA A 8 -3.88 -15.56 -13.37
C ALA A 8 -3.63 -14.66 -14.59
N VAL A 9 -4.21 -13.46 -14.54
CA VAL A 9 -3.88 -12.30 -15.37
C VAL A 9 -3.68 -11.21 -14.30
N ILE A 10 -2.55 -10.52 -14.17
CA ILE A 10 -2.01 -9.57 -15.14
C ILE A 10 -0.52 -9.32 -14.84
N ALA A 11 0.25 -9.38 -15.94
CA ALA A 11 1.45 -8.63 -16.30
C ALA A 11 2.37 -8.07 -15.20
N LEU A 12 3.62 -8.52 -15.26
CA LEU A 12 4.79 -7.67 -15.00
C LEU A 12 4.67 -6.43 -15.89
N VAL A 13 4.08 -5.36 -15.37
CA VAL A 13 4.17 -4.03 -16.00
C VAL A 13 5.64 -3.64 -16.01
N SER A 14 6.21 -3.65 -17.21
CA SER A 14 7.41 -2.91 -17.57
C SER A 14 7.23 -1.47 -17.06
N PHE A 15 8.03 -1.10 -16.06
CA PHE A 15 8.12 0.28 -15.59
C PHE A 15 8.75 1.13 -16.70
N SER A 16 7.93 1.61 -17.63
CA SER A 16 8.24 2.86 -18.32
C SER A 16 8.33 3.92 -17.24
N ALA A 17 9.49 4.58 -17.13
CA ALA A 17 9.75 5.64 -16.17
C ALA A 17 8.90 6.89 -16.50
N SER A 18 7.60 6.79 -16.32
CA SER A 18 6.70 7.94 -16.25
C SER A 18 6.98 8.61 -14.90
N ALA A 19 7.31 9.89 -14.91
CA ALA A 19 7.46 10.65 -13.67
C ALA A 19 6.10 10.69 -12.95
N MET A 20 5.97 9.89 -11.91
CA MET A 20 4.77 9.78 -11.09
C MET A 20 4.54 11.11 -10.34
N GLU A 21 3.31 11.63 -10.34
CA GLU A 21 3.01 12.88 -9.64
C GLU A 21 2.97 12.68 -8.12
N LEU A 22 3.31 13.71 -7.34
CA LEU A 22 3.26 13.63 -5.85
C LEU A 22 1.86 13.29 -5.33
N SER A 23 0.81 13.59 -6.10
CA SER A 23 -0.59 13.26 -5.83
C SER A 23 -0.85 11.75 -5.78
N GLU A 24 -0.08 10.93 -6.51
CA GLU A 24 -0.25 9.47 -6.58
C GLU A 24 0.17 8.74 -5.29
N TYR A 25 0.92 9.41 -4.40
CA TYR A 25 1.38 8.83 -3.13
C TYR A 25 0.43 9.07 -1.95
N LYS A 26 -0.67 9.79 -2.16
CA LYS A 26 -1.66 10.14 -1.14
C LYS A 26 -2.26 8.93 -0.41
N VAL A 27 -2.36 7.77 -1.08
CA VAL A 27 -2.82 6.51 -0.45
C VAL A 27 -2.01 6.16 0.80
N PHE A 28 -0.71 6.41 0.80
CA PHE A 28 0.15 6.06 1.94
C PHE A 28 -0.06 6.94 3.16
N TYR A 29 -0.56 8.17 2.99
CA TYR A 29 -1.02 9.00 4.12
C TYR A 29 -2.32 8.43 4.70
N LYS A 30 -3.23 7.99 3.83
CA LYS A 30 -4.53 7.40 4.25
C LYS A 30 -4.34 6.14 5.08
N LEU A 31 -3.32 5.33 4.77
CA LEU A 31 -3.00 4.11 5.52
C LEU A 31 -2.70 4.34 7.01
N ASN A 32 -2.29 5.55 7.38
CA ASN A 32 -1.98 5.90 8.77
C ASN A 32 -3.20 6.45 9.54
N GLU A 33 -4.33 6.71 8.86
CA GLU A 33 -5.57 7.05 9.54
C GLU A 33 -6.12 5.84 10.29
N SER A 34 -6.44 5.99 11.58
CA SER A 34 -6.75 4.85 12.45
C SER A 34 -7.89 3.95 11.94
N SER A 35 -8.93 4.53 11.34
CA SER A 35 -10.05 3.76 10.77
C SER A 35 -9.61 2.92 9.57
N THR A 36 -8.84 3.52 8.65
CA THR A 36 -8.27 2.84 7.48
C THR A 36 -7.26 1.78 7.89
N PHE A 37 -6.37 2.10 8.83
CA PHE A 37 -5.40 1.15 9.36
C PHE A 37 -6.09 -0.09 9.95
N ASN A 38 -7.09 0.12 10.81
CA ASN A 38 -7.83 -0.97 11.43
C ASN A 38 -8.60 -1.82 10.41
N ALA A 39 -9.19 -1.18 9.38
CA ALA A 39 -9.84 -1.89 8.29
C ALA A 39 -8.85 -2.74 7.49
N LEU A 40 -7.67 -2.18 7.17
CA LEU A 40 -6.61 -2.90 6.48
C LEU A 40 -6.13 -4.10 7.29
N VAL A 41 -5.80 -3.93 8.58
CA VAL A 41 -5.35 -5.03 9.46
C VAL A 41 -6.35 -6.19 9.46
N ARG A 42 -7.65 -5.88 9.57
CA ARG A 42 -8.73 -6.89 9.48
C ARG A 42 -8.77 -7.58 8.12
N TYR A 43 -8.72 -6.82 7.02
CA TYR A 43 -8.75 -7.38 5.66
C TYR A 43 -7.55 -8.29 5.36
N LEU A 44 -6.37 -7.87 5.83
CA LEU A 44 -5.15 -8.67 5.75
C LEU A 44 -5.22 -9.89 6.66
N ASN A 45 -6.06 -9.88 7.70
CA ASN A 45 -6.01 -10.85 8.79
C ASN A 45 -4.59 -10.90 9.39
N ALA A 46 -4.04 -9.72 9.67
CA ALA A 46 -2.75 -9.56 10.33
C ALA A 46 -2.90 -9.78 11.84
N ASN A 47 -1.93 -10.46 12.46
CA ASN A 47 -1.91 -10.60 13.92
C ASN A 47 -1.43 -9.30 14.60
N GLU A 48 -1.45 -9.28 15.93
CA GLU A 48 -1.08 -8.11 16.73
C GLU A 48 0.35 -7.63 16.43
N ASP A 49 1.34 -8.53 16.45
CA ASP A 49 2.74 -8.18 16.12
C ASP A 49 2.88 -7.58 14.72
N GLN A 50 2.21 -8.17 13.72
CA GLN A 50 2.22 -7.67 12.35
C GLN A 50 1.54 -6.29 12.27
N ALA A 51 0.45 -6.09 12.99
CA ALA A 51 -0.25 -4.80 13.04
C ALA A 51 0.67 -3.73 13.62
N ASP A 52 1.31 -3.98 14.76
CA ASP A 52 2.22 -3.03 15.40
C ASP A 52 3.39 -2.66 14.49
N GLN A 53 3.99 -3.65 13.82
CA GLN A 53 5.06 -3.42 12.85
C GLN A 53 4.58 -2.62 11.63
N LEU A 54 3.39 -2.92 11.10
CA LEU A 54 2.81 -2.16 9.98
C LEU A 54 2.56 -0.71 10.36
N ASN A 55 1.98 -0.47 11.55
CA ASN A 55 1.70 0.88 12.04
C ASN A 55 2.99 1.71 12.13
N TYR A 56 4.05 1.12 12.71
CA TYR A 56 5.36 1.75 12.78
C TYR A 56 5.93 2.10 11.38
N ILE A 57 5.85 1.17 10.44
CA ILE A 57 6.34 1.40 9.07
C ILE A 57 5.49 2.44 8.34
N PHE A 58 4.19 2.51 8.57
CA PHE A 58 3.32 3.51 7.94
C PHE A 58 3.62 4.92 8.46
N ASP A 59 3.85 5.10 9.76
CA ASP A 59 4.32 6.37 10.33
C ASP A 59 5.66 6.81 9.71
N LEU A 60 6.63 5.89 9.60
CA LEU A 60 7.91 6.18 8.96
C LEU A 60 7.76 6.54 7.48
N THR A 61 6.86 5.86 6.75
CA THR A 61 6.56 6.16 5.35
C THR A 61 5.95 7.55 5.22
N GLU A 62 4.98 7.90 6.06
CA GLU A 62 4.36 9.22 6.06
C GLU A 62 5.41 10.32 6.30
N ARG A 63 6.32 10.15 7.28
CA ARG A 63 7.42 11.10 7.51
C ARG A 63 8.31 11.28 6.28
N LYS A 64 8.62 10.20 5.57
CA LYS A 64 9.43 10.24 4.34
C LYS A 64 8.69 10.94 3.20
N LEU A 65 7.39 10.72 3.06
CA LEU A 65 6.56 11.41 2.07
C LEU A 65 6.41 12.90 2.40
N ASN A 66 6.25 13.25 3.67
CA ASN A 66 6.22 14.64 4.12
C ASN A 66 7.54 15.36 3.80
N TYR A 67 8.69 14.68 3.98
CA TYR A 67 9.98 15.20 3.54
C TYR A 67 10.05 15.39 2.02
N ALA A 68 9.59 14.40 1.24
CA ALA A 68 9.55 14.47 -0.21
C ALA A 68 8.69 15.64 -0.72
N ASN A 69 7.51 15.85 -0.13
CA ASN A 69 6.62 16.96 -0.44
C ASN A 69 7.27 18.31 -0.13
N LYS A 70 7.91 18.47 1.03
CA LYS A 70 8.66 19.69 1.38
C LYS A 70 9.79 20.00 0.38
N LYS A 71 10.38 18.97 -0.22
CA LYS A 71 11.44 19.08 -1.22
C LYS A 71 10.93 19.10 -2.66
N GLN A 72 9.61 18.97 -2.86
CA GLN A 72 8.99 18.78 -4.18
C GLN A 72 9.70 17.69 -5.01
N SER A 73 10.13 16.60 -4.36
CA SER A 73 10.98 15.58 -4.97
C SER A 73 10.22 14.28 -5.18
N THR A 74 9.88 14.00 -6.43
CA THR A 74 9.25 12.73 -6.86
C THR A 74 10.15 11.54 -6.58
N VAL A 75 11.47 11.68 -6.74
CA VAL A 75 12.46 10.63 -6.40
C VAL A 75 12.44 10.29 -4.90
N ALA A 76 12.30 11.29 -4.03
CA ALA A 76 12.18 11.04 -2.60
C ALA A 76 10.85 10.35 -2.25
N ALA A 77 9.77 10.70 -2.94
CA ALA A 77 8.46 10.06 -2.77
C ALA A 77 8.47 8.60 -3.23
N GLU A 78 9.09 8.32 -4.39
CA GLU A 78 9.28 6.97 -4.89
C GLU A 78 10.09 6.11 -3.91
N LYS A 79 11.16 6.65 -3.34
CA LYS A 79 11.94 5.97 -2.28
C LYS A 79 11.11 5.68 -1.03
N ALA A 80 10.18 6.56 -0.65
CA ALA A 80 9.27 6.33 0.47
C ALA A 80 8.28 5.20 0.17
N MET A 81 7.72 5.16 -1.04
CA MET A 81 6.89 4.05 -1.53
C MET A 81 7.66 2.72 -1.51
N MET A 82 8.86 2.68 -2.08
CA MET A 82 9.70 1.46 -2.08
C MET A 82 10.04 1.00 -0.66
N PHE A 83 10.34 1.94 0.24
CA PHE A 83 10.55 1.65 1.66
C PHE A 83 9.31 0.97 2.27
N ASN A 84 8.12 1.52 2.03
CA ASN A 84 6.88 0.93 2.52
C ASN A 84 6.68 -0.49 1.99
N LEU A 85 6.75 -0.68 0.66
CA LEU A 85 6.52 -1.97 0.01
C LEU A 85 7.51 -3.03 0.48
N GLY A 86 8.80 -2.67 0.60
CA GLY A 86 9.84 -3.57 1.06
C GLY A 86 9.62 -4.04 2.51
N ASN A 87 9.30 -3.12 3.42
CA ASN A 87 9.08 -3.47 4.82
C ASN A 87 7.75 -4.20 5.04
N ALA A 88 6.68 -3.81 4.34
CA ALA A 88 5.41 -4.54 4.39
C ALA A 88 5.59 -5.99 3.92
N LYS A 89 6.41 -6.22 2.89
CA LYS A 89 6.75 -7.57 2.41
C LYS A 89 7.51 -8.42 3.43
N SER A 90 8.35 -7.82 4.28
CA SER A 90 9.05 -8.56 5.34
C SER A 90 8.18 -8.87 6.56
N ILE A 91 7.12 -8.09 6.79
CA ILE A 91 6.20 -8.26 7.92
C ILE A 91 5.08 -9.26 7.58
N LEU A 92 4.56 -9.16 6.36
CA LEU A 92 3.39 -9.90 5.91
C LEU A 92 3.78 -11.25 5.29
N SER A 93 2.92 -12.25 5.47
CA SER A 93 2.99 -13.47 4.67
C SER A 93 2.76 -13.15 3.19
N GLN A 94 3.11 -14.08 2.30
CA GLN A 94 2.96 -13.86 0.86
C GLN A 94 1.52 -13.51 0.46
N ASP A 95 0.52 -14.19 1.04
CA ASP A 95 -0.88 -13.94 0.71
C ASP A 95 -1.41 -12.63 1.31
N GLN A 96 -0.97 -12.29 2.52
CA GLN A 96 -1.25 -10.99 3.12
C GLN A 96 -0.62 -9.86 2.30
N TYR A 97 0.62 -10.02 1.83
CA TYR A 97 1.28 -9.02 1.01
C TYR A 97 0.61 -8.84 -0.36
N ARG A 98 0.10 -9.92 -0.98
CA ARG A 98 -0.72 -9.82 -2.20
C ARG A 98 -1.99 -8.99 -1.97
N LYS A 99 -2.71 -9.26 -0.88
CA LYS A 99 -3.88 -8.47 -0.47
C LYS A 99 -3.52 -6.99 -0.27
N TYR A 100 -2.39 -6.72 0.39
CA TYR A 100 -1.89 -5.37 0.59
C TYR A 100 -1.65 -4.63 -0.74
N LEU A 101 -1.03 -5.29 -1.72
CA LEU A 101 -0.82 -4.71 -3.06
C LEU A 101 -2.13 -4.44 -3.81
N ILE A 102 -3.14 -5.30 -3.65
CA ILE A 102 -4.48 -5.08 -4.22
C ILE A 102 -5.09 -3.81 -3.64
N VAL A 103 -5.03 -3.65 -2.31
CA VAL A 103 -5.55 -2.45 -1.63
C VAL A 103 -4.89 -1.18 -2.16
N LEU A 104 -3.56 -1.15 -2.26
CA LEU A 104 -2.83 -0.01 -2.82
C LEU A 104 -3.23 0.29 -4.26
N ASN A 105 -3.34 -0.75 -5.09
CA ASN A 105 -3.67 -0.57 -6.50
C ASN A 105 -5.10 -0.05 -6.70
N VAL A 106 -6.08 -0.61 -5.99
CA VAL A 106 -7.49 -0.16 -6.06
C VAL A 106 -7.63 1.27 -5.56
N SER A 107 -6.96 1.62 -4.45
CA SER A 107 -7.00 2.97 -3.86
C SER A 107 -6.42 4.05 -4.76
N ARG A 108 -5.54 3.70 -5.69
CA ARG A 108 -5.01 4.62 -6.70
C ARG A 108 -6.04 4.94 -7.79
N PHE A 109 -6.97 4.03 -8.04
CA PHE A 109 -7.95 4.14 -9.14
C PHE A 109 -9.36 4.49 -8.69
N SER A 110 -9.72 4.24 -7.43
CA SER A 110 -10.92 4.79 -6.81
C SER A 110 -10.55 6.08 -6.08
N GLU A 111 -11.25 7.18 -6.30
CA GLU A 111 -11.14 8.37 -5.46
C GLU A 111 -11.48 8.01 -3.99
N TYR A 112 -10.47 7.59 -3.21
CA TYR A 112 -10.37 7.46 -1.75
C TYR A 112 -11.48 6.77 -0.91
N ASP A 113 -12.62 6.38 -1.47
CA ASP A 113 -13.78 5.87 -0.71
C ASP A 113 -13.76 4.35 -0.49
N THR A 114 -13.05 3.57 -1.31
CA THR A 114 -13.07 2.09 -1.24
C THR A 114 -12.41 1.51 0.01
N LEU A 115 -11.48 2.23 0.66
CA LEU A 115 -10.78 1.76 1.85
C LEU A 115 -11.66 1.74 3.10
N ALA A 116 -12.66 2.62 3.17
CA ALA A 116 -13.61 2.68 4.30
C ALA A 116 -14.69 1.59 4.22
N GLU A 117 -14.83 0.92 3.06
CA GLU A 117 -15.89 -0.04 2.77
C GLU A 117 -15.46 -1.50 2.87
N LEU A 118 -14.20 -1.77 3.24
CA LEU A 118 -13.70 -3.12 3.55
C LEU A 118 -14.34 -3.63 4.87
N LYS A 119 -15.61 -4.05 4.78
CA LYS A 119 -16.36 -4.76 5.81
C LYS A 119 -16.10 -6.26 5.75
#